data_AF-A0A9W8M9D3-F1
#
_entry.id   AF-A0A9W8M9D3-F1
#
_cell.length_a   1.000
_cell.length_b   1.000
_cell.length_c   1.000
_cell.angle_alpha   90.00
_cell.angle_beta   90.00
_cell.angle_gamma   90.00
#
_symmetry.space_group_name_H-M   'P 1'
#
loop_
_entity.id
_entity.type
_entity.pdbx_description
1 polymer ?
#
loop_
_entity_poly.entity_id
_entity_poly.type
_entity_poly.pdbx_seq_one_letter_code
_entity_poly.pdbx_strand_id
1 'polypeptide(L)'
;MNEVLANEHIIRLATFASYLFALWAPKVYAYYKKWLDKLFNHMPELPRIFGRSIWPTAAFNFSPQLVCHPSARNFNHTHGGHLILPNLKLLIEFPAGAIILIPSATLIHANTPVQPGERCISFTQYCAGGLFRYVDNGFRTEGEFAEEYPEGFEAMMKEKEDRWRMGVGLWSTLEELLTPAEPVEKK
;
A
#
# COMPACT_ATOMS: atom_id res chain seq x y z
N MET A 1 -4.26 -15.59 -13.68
CA MET A 1 -3.58 -14.51 -12.91
C MET A 1 -2.44 -13.87 -13.69
N ASN A 2 -1.53 -14.67 -14.26
CA ASN A 2 -0.35 -14.17 -15.01
C ASN A 2 -0.71 -13.20 -16.14
N GLU A 3 -1.80 -13.43 -16.87
CA GLU A 3 -2.27 -12.52 -17.93
C GLU A 3 -2.64 -11.13 -17.42
N VAL A 4 -3.27 -11.03 -16.25
CA VAL A 4 -3.65 -9.75 -15.63
C VAL A 4 -2.39 -9.01 -15.17
N LEU A 5 -1.40 -9.72 -14.62
CA LEU A 5 -0.13 -9.14 -14.18
C LEU A 5 0.75 -8.70 -15.36
N ALA A 6 0.62 -9.36 -16.51
CA ALA A 6 1.30 -8.98 -17.75
C ALA A 6 0.57 -7.88 -18.53
N ASN A 7 -0.65 -7.50 -18.14
CA ASN A 7 -1.43 -6.49 -18.84
C ASN A 7 -0.79 -5.09 -18.69
N GLU A 8 -0.53 -4.43 -19.81
CA GLU A 8 0.16 -3.14 -19.83
C GLU A 8 -0.57 -2.04 -19.03
N HIS A 9 -1.91 -2.03 -19.07
CA HIS A 9 -2.69 -1.03 -18.32
C HIS A 9 -2.59 -1.23 -16.81
N ILE A 10 -2.56 -2.49 -16.36
CA ILE A 10 -2.36 -2.82 -14.94
C ILE A 10 -0.94 -2.46 -14.50
N ILE A 11 0.07 -2.74 -15.32
CA ILE A 11 1.46 -2.35 -15.04
C ILE A 11 1.58 -0.83 -14.92
N ARG A 12 0.96 -0.07 -15.85
CA ARG A 12 0.94 1.40 -15.83
C ARG A 12 0.23 1.93 -14.58
N LEU A 13 -0.91 1.36 -14.19
CA LEU A 13 -1.63 1.73 -12.98
C LEU A 13 -0.78 1.48 -11.72
N ALA A 14 -0.16 0.31 -11.62
CA ALA A 14 0.69 -0.06 -10.49
C ALA A 14 1.96 0.80 -10.38
N THR A 15 2.52 1.15 -11.54
CA THR A 15 3.66 2.05 -11.64
C THR A 15 3.26 3.47 -11.22
N PHE A 16 2.11 3.96 -11.69
CA PHE A 16 1.62 5.30 -11.35
C PHE A 16 1.32 5.45 -9.86
N ALA A 17 0.64 4.49 -9.24
CA ALA A 17 0.41 4.47 -7.79
C ALA A 17 1.74 4.52 -7.01
N SER A 18 2.78 3.84 -7.52
CA SER A 18 4.11 3.86 -6.94
C SER A 18 4.79 5.22 -6.99
N TYR A 19 4.71 5.90 -8.14
CA TYR A 19 5.22 7.27 -8.27
C TYR A 19 4.45 8.26 -7.39
N LEU A 20 3.12 8.12 -7.28
CA LEU A 20 2.32 8.97 -6.40
C LEU A 20 2.77 8.84 -4.94
N PHE A 21 3.03 7.63 -4.45
CA PHE A 21 3.53 7.47 -3.09
C PHE A 21 4.94 8.02 -2.89
N ALA A 22 5.83 7.86 -3.89
CA ALA A 22 7.16 8.48 -3.84
C ALA A 22 7.07 10.00 -3.78
N LEU A 23 6.10 10.59 -4.49
CA LEU A 23 5.87 12.03 -4.52
C LEU A 23 5.25 12.55 -3.21
N TRP A 24 4.17 11.92 -2.74
CA TRP A 24 3.37 12.41 -1.62
C TRP A 24 3.85 11.94 -0.24
N ALA A 25 4.66 10.87 -0.17
CA ALA A 25 5.21 10.34 1.07
C ALA A 25 6.66 9.85 0.87
N PRO A 26 7.59 10.72 0.42
CA PRO A 26 8.95 10.34 0.02
C PRO A 26 9.75 9.63 1.12
N LYS A 27 9.61 10.06 2.38
CA LYS A 27 10.29 9.44 3.53
C LYS A 27 9.75 8.03 3.81
N VAL A 28 8.42 7.82 3.70
CA VAL A 28 7.82 6.48 3.81
C VAL A 28 8.25 5.60 2.64
N TYR A 29 8.27 6.14 1.41
CA TYR A 29 8.76 5.43 0.24
C TYR A 29 10.23 5.00 0.42
N ALA A 30 11.10 5.89 0.90
CA ALA A 30 12.50 5.59 1.17
C ALA A 30 12.67 4.51 2.24
N TYR A 31 11.84 4.54 3.29
CA TYR A 31 11.75 3.47 4.27
C TYR A 31 11.34 2.15 3.61
N TYR A 32 10.29 2.12 2.80
CA TYR A 32 9.87 0.92 2.09
C TYR A 32 10.99 0.35 1.21
N LYS A 33 11.62 1.22 0.41
CA LYS A 33 12.71 0.84 -0.47
C LYS A 33 13.87 0.23 0.30
N LYS A 34 14.34 0.87 1.37
CA LYS A 34 15.49 0.39 2.15
C LYS A 34 15.28 -1.02 2.71
N TRP A 35 14.10 -1.35 3.21
CA TRP A 35 13.82 -2.67 3.76
C TRP A 35 13.55 -3.71 2.67
N LEU A 36 12.79 -3.34 1.64
CA LEU A 36 12.50 -4.28 0.55
C LEU A 36 13.75 -4.58 -0.28
N ASP A 37 14.66 -3.63 -0.49
CA ASP A 37 15.94 -3.90 -1.14
C ASP A 37 16.74 -4.95 -0.36
N LYS A 38 16.79 -4.87 0.99
CA LYS A 38 17.43 -5.91 1.81
C LYS A 38 16.75 -7.27 1.62
N LEU A 39 15.42 -7.31 1.60
CA LEU A 39 14.66 -8.54 1.37
C LEU A 39 14.98 -9.17 0.02
N PHE A 40 14.90 -8.41 -1.07
CA PHE A 40 15.13 -8.93 -2.42
C PHE A 40 16.61 -9.21 -2.72
N ASN A 41 17.55 -8.57 -2.01
CA ASN A 41 18.96 -8.93 -2.08
C ASN A 41 19.25 -10.25 -1.35
N HIS A 42 18.59 -10.49 -0.22
CA HIS A 42 18.72 -11.74 0.54
C HIS A 42 18.03 -12.91 -0.14
N MET A 43 16.88 -12.65 -0.78
CA MET A 43 16.05 -13.65 -1.46
C MET A 43 15.78 -13.23 -2.92
N PRO A 44 16.79 -13.31 -3.80
CA PRO A 44 16.69 -12.85 -5.18
C PRO A 44 15.69 -13.64 -6.04
N GLU A 45 15.29 -14.83 -5.59
CA GLU A 45 14.29 -15.68 -6.22
C GLU A 45 12.85 -15.18 -6.02
N LEU A 46 12.61 -14.29 -5.05
CA LEU A 46 11.27 -13.75 -4.80
C LEU A 46 10.79 -12.93 -6.01
N PRO A 47 9.60 -13.22 -6.55
CA PRO A 47 9.10 -12.50 -7.71
C PRO A 47 8.70 -11.06 -7.33
N ARG A 48 9.12 -10.10 -8.15
CA ARG A 48 8.55 -8.74 -8.15
C ARG A 48 7.27 -8.76 -8.99
N ILE A 49 6.12 -8.49 -8.38
CA ILE A 49 4.82 -8.48 -9.09
C ILE A 49 4.84 -7.47 -10.25
N PHE A 50 5.25 -6.23 -9.96
CA PHE A 50 5.43 -5.19 -10.98
C PHE A 50 6.80 -4.56 -10.80
N GLY A 51 7.68 -4.69 -11.79
CA GLY A 51 9.09 -4.28 -11.67
C GLY A 51 9.32 -2.78 -11.37
N ARG A 52 8.34 -1.92 -11.65
CA ARG A 52 8.40 -0.46 -11.40
C ARG A 52 7.55 0.00 -10.21
N SER A 53 7.16 -0.92 -9.34
CA SER A 53 6.33 -0.64 -8.17
C SER A 53 7.06 -1.03 -6.89
N ILE A 54 7.04 -0.18 -5.85
CA ILE A 54 7.66 -0.51 -4.54
C ILE A 54 6.89 -1.60 -3.77
N TRP A 55 5.64 -1.88 -4.13
CA TRP A 55 4.75 -2.72 -3.36
C TRP A 55 4.99 -4.18 -3.75
N PRO A 56 5.33 -5.05 -2.79
CA PRO A 56 5.58 -6.46 -3.05
C PRO A 56 4.27 -7.26 -3.21
N THR A 57 3.11 -6.65 -2.97
CA THR A 57 1.82 -7.34 -2.99
C THR A 57 0.76 -6.53 -3.74
N ALA A 58 -0.11 -7.25 -4.46
CA ALA A 58 -1.23 -6.69 -5.18
C ALA A 58 -2.49 -7.55 -4.98
N ALA A 59 -3.65 -6.92 -4.94
CA ALA A 59 -4.96 -7.56 -4.83
C ALA A 59 -5.93 -6.98 -5.86
N PHE A 60 -6.76 -7.84 -6.43
CA PHE A 60 -7.85 -7.49 -7.34
C PHE A 60 -9.15 -7.91 -6.68
N ASN A 61 -9.98 -6.93 -6.31
CA ASN A 61 -11.25 -7.21 -5.66
C ASN A 61 -12.37 -7.17 -6.70
N PHE A 62 -12.95 -8.34 -6.95
CA PHE A 62 -14.10 -8.52 -7.83
C PHE A 62 -15.33 -8.79 -6.96
N SER A 63 -16.20 -7.79 -6.76
CA SER A 63 -17.40 -7.94 -5.92
C SER A 63 -18.43 -8.89 -6.59
N PRO A 64 -19.11 -9.78 -5.84
CA PRO A 64 -19.91 -10.90 -6.38
C PRO A 64 -21.20 -10.58 -7.17
N GLN A 65 -21.50 -9.32 -7.50
CA GLN A 65 -22.63 -8.93 -8.38
C GLN A 65 -22.26 -9.06 -9.88
N LEU A 66 -21.74 -10.25 -10.25
CA LEU A 66 -21.06 -10.58 -11.50
C LEU A 66 -22.00 -11.09 -12.61
N VAL A 67 -22.16 -10.33 -13.70
CA VAL A 67 -22.49 -10.85 -15.05
C VAL A 67 -21.79 -10.02 -16.13
N CYS A 68 -20.53 -10.31 -16.47
CA CYS A 68 -19.74 -9.60 -17.48
C CYS A 68 -20.57 -9.10 -18.69
N HIS A 69 -20.70 -7.78 -18.83
CA HIS A 69 -21.22 -7.15 -20.04
C HIS A 69 -20.18 -6.11 -20.49
N PRO A 70 -19.94 -5.91 -21.79
CA PRO A 70 -18.73 -5.26 -22.30
C PRO A 70 -18.61 -3.76 -22.00
N SER A 71 -19.58 -3.16 -21.32
CA SER A 71 -19.60 -1.75 -20.89
C SER A 71 -19.23 -1.59 -19.42
N ALA A 72 -18.16 -2.26 -18.94
CA ALA A 72 -17.72 -2.27 -17.54
C ALA A 72 -17.15 -0.92 -17.07
N ARG A 73 -17.99 0.12 -17.09
CA ARG A 73 -17.77 1.44 -16.53
C ARG A 73 -19.10 1.90 -15.93
N ASN A 74 -19.03 2.50 -14.76
CA ASN A 74 -20.07 3.31 -14.12
C ASN A 74 -20.89 2.54 -13.07
N PHE A 75 -20.34 2.45 -11.86
CA PHE A 75 -21.17 2.67 -10.67
C PHE A 75 -21.26 4.19 -10.43
N ASN A 76 -22.37 4.65 -9.87
CA ASN A 76 -22.55 6.03 -9.48
C ASN A 76 -21.88 6.26 -8.11
N HIS A 77 -20.66 6.78 -8.14
CA HIS A 77 -19.85 7.03 -6.95
C HIS A 77 -20.41 8.06 -5.96
N THR A 78 -21.50 8.74 -6.31
CA THR A 78 -22.24 9.64 -5.39
C THR A 78 -23.38 8.92 -4.66
N HIS A 79 -23.71 7.69 -5.08
CA HIS A 79 -24.81 6.89 -4.52
C HIS A 79 -24.32 5.54 -3.96
N GLY A 80 -23.03 5.22 -4.00
CA GLY A 80 -22.51 3.93 -3.53
C GLY A 80 -21.02 3.75 -3.80
N GLY A 81 -20.46 2.65 -3.28
CA GLY A 81 -19.03 2.37 -3.38
C GLY A 81 -18.10 3.36 -2.65
N HIS A 82 -18.62 4.08 -1.65
CA HIS A 82 -17.85 5.06 -0.89
C HIS A 82 -16.85 4.37 0.04
N LEU A 83 -15.69 4.99 0.24
CA LEU A 83 -14.72 4.57 1.26
C LEU A 83 -15.11 5.19 2.62
N ILE A 84 -15.27 4.35 3.63
CA ILE A 84 -15.55 4.75 5.00
C ILE A 84 -14.27 4.66 5.82
N LEU A 85 -13.92 5.73 6.53
CA LEU A 85 -12.83 5.78 7.51
C LEU A 85 -13.41 6.20 8.87
N PRO A 86 -14.00 5.27 9.65
CA PRO A 86 -14.72 5.61 10.88
C PRO A 86 -13.86 6.32 11.92
N ASN A 87 -12.58 5.95 12.05
CA ASN A 87 -11.67 6.61 12.98
C ASN A 87 -11.47 8.10 12.67
N LEU A 88 -11.59 8.48 11.39
CA LEU A 88 -11.46 9.86 10.92
C LEU A 88 -12.83 10.55 10.77
N LYS A 89 -13.94 9.83 11.00
CA LYS A 89 -15.31 10.29 10.73
C LYS A 89 -15.49 10.77 9.29
N LEU A 90 -14.83 10.10 8.34
CA LEU A 90 -14.90 10.43 6.92
C LEU A 90 -15.69 9.37 6.14
N LEU A 91 -16.52 9.87 5.23
CA LEU A 91 -17.12 9.13 4.14
C LEU A 91 -16.66 9.80 2.84
N ILE A 92 -15.97 9.04 1.98
CA ILE A 92 -15.34 9.57 0.78
C ILE A 92 -16.01 8.95 -0.43
N GLU A 93 -16.65 9.78 -1.26
CA GLU A 93 -17.06 9.40 -2.60
C GLU A 93 -15.80 9.04 -3.41
N PHE A 94 -15.76 7.82 -3.94
CA PHE A 94 -14.54 7.28 -4.56
C PHE A 94 -14.80 6.95 -6.04
N PRO A 95 -14.60 7.89 -6.98
CA PRO A 95 -14.94 7.70 -8.38
C PRO A 95 -14.06 6.65 -9.07
N ALA A 96 -14.58 6.08 -10.16
CA ALA A 96 -13.79 5.17 -10.99
C ALA A 96 -12.53 5.89 -11.54
N GLY A 97 -11.37 5.25 -11.38
CA GLY A 97 -10.08 5.83 -11.75
C GLY A 97 -9.43 6.69 -10.66
N ALA A 98 -10.11 6.94 -9.53
CA ALA A 98 -9.47 7.55 -8.37
C ALA A 98 -8.45 6.61 -7.73
N ILE A 99 -7.44 7.22 -7.10
CA ILE A 99 -6.43 6.52 -6.31
C ILE A 99 -6.39 7.20 -4.95
N ILE A 100 -6.26 6.39 -3.90
CA ILE A 100 -6.02 6.87 -2.55
C ILE A 100 -4.84 6.13 -1.93
N LEU A 101 -4.00 6.88 -1.22
CA LEU A 101 -2.90 6.35 -0.42
C LEU A 101 -3.32 6.49 1.04
N ILE A 102 -3.54 5.36 1.73
CA ILE A 102 -3.91 5.37 3.15
C ILE A 102 -3.00 4.44 3.95
N PRO A 103 -2.70 4.76 5.22
CA PRO A 103 -2.08 3.83 6.15
C PRO A 103 -3.14 2.80 6.61
N SER A 104 -3.46 1.87 5.72
CA SER A 104 -4.55 0.88 5.88
C SER A 104 -4.43 0.05 7.17
N ALA A 105 -3.20 -0.27 7.61
CA ALA A 105 -2.98 -1.05 8.84
C ALA A 105 -3.30 -0.29 10.13
N THR A 106 -3.38 1.05 10.10
CA THR A 106 -3.66 1.89 11.29
C THR A 106 -5.08 2.44 11.31
N LEU A 107 -5.84 2.27 10.22
CA LEU A 107 -7.18 2.81 10.07
C LEU A 107 -8.17 1.68 9.84
N ILE A 108 -9.24 1.65 10.63
CA ILE A 108 -10.42 0.87 10.28
C ILE A 108 -11.00 1.50 9.01
N HIS A 109 -11.27 0.67 8.02
CA HIS A 109 -11.83 1.10 6.76
C HIS A 109 -12.74 0.04 6.16
N ALA A 110 -13.73 0.48 5.40
CA ALA A 110 -14.69 -0.36 4.70
C ALA A 110 -15.23 0.36 3.47
N ASN A 111 -15.90 -0.35 2.57
CA ASN A 111 -16.59 0.26 1.45
C ASN A 111 -18.10 0.08 1.60
N THR A 112 -18.89 1.10 1.26
CA THR A 112 -20.33 0.93 1.12
C THR A 112 -20.64 0.02 -0.08
N PRO A 113 -21.78 -0.68 -0.10
CA PRO A 113 -22.27 -1.32 -1.31
C PRO A 113 -22.43 -0.32 -2.46
N VAL A 114 -22.34 -0.82 -3.69
CA VAL A 114 -22.82 -0.12 -4.90
C VAL A 114 -24.32 -0.35 -5.08
N GLN A 115 -24.97 0.39 -5.98
CA GLN A 115 -26.40 0.21 -6.22
C GLN A 115 -26.69 -1.14 -6.92
N PRO A 116 -27.91 -1.67 -6.80
CA PRO A 116 -28.30 -2.89 -7.50
C PRO A 116 -28.03 -2.80 -9.01
N GLY A 117 -27.32 -3.79 -9.56
CA GLY A 117 -26.95 -3.85 -10.97
C GLY A 117 -25.66 -3.11 -11.33
N GLU A 118 -25.10 -2.30 -10.43
CA GLU A 118 -23.81 -1.65 -10.63
C GLU A 118 -22.63 -2.56 -10.35
N ARG A 119 -21.44 -2.15 -10.79
CA ARG A 119 -20.18 -2.85 -10.55
C ARG A 119 -19.06 -1.93 -10.18
N CYS A 120 -18.34 -2.34 -9.15
CA CYS A 120 -17.07 -1.75 -8.77
C CYS A 120 -16.01 -2.85 -8.68
N ILE A 121 -14.89 -2.64 -9.37
CA ILE A 121 -13.69 -3.47 -9.28
C ILE A 121 -12.61 -2.55 -8.72
N SER A 122 -11.86 -3.03 -7.74
CA SER A 122 -10.73 -2.29 -7.20
C SER A 122 -9.43 -3.06 -7.35
N PHE A 123 -8.36 -2.31 -7.50
CA PHE A 123 -6.99 -2.79 -7.50
C PHE A 123 -6.27 -2.14 -6.34
N THR A 124 -5.61 -2.94 -5.52
CA THR A 124 -4.89 -2.45 -4.33
C THR A 124 -3.47 -2.99 -4.37
N GLN A 125 -2.51 -2.15 -4.02
CA GLN A 125 -1.16 -2.58 -3.74
C GLN A 125 -0.84 -2.28 -2.27
N TYR A 126 -0.16 -3.21 -1.60
CA TYR A 126 0.22 -3.05 -0.21
C TYR A 126 1.57 -3.73 0.07
N CYS A 127 2.16 -3.38 1.21
CA CYS A 127 3.30 -4.08 1.78
C CYS A 127 2.92 -4.55 3.17
N ALA A 128 2.97 -5.86 3.42
CA ALA A 128 2.65 -6.38 4.73
C ALA A 128 3.72 -5.95 5.76
N GLY A 129 3.27 -5.49 6.94
CA GLY A 129 4.15 -5.12 8.06
C GLY A 129 5.10 -6.25 8.49
N GLY A 130 4.70 -7.51 8.27
CA GLY A 130 5.52 -8.68 8.54
C GLY A 130 6.83 -8.73 7.74
N LEU A 131 6.86 -8.20 6.51
CA LEU A 131 8.08 -8.19 5.68
C LEU A 131 9.18 -7.31 6.30
N PHE A 132 8.80 -6.16 6.87
CA PHE A 132 9.75 -5.29 7.58
C PHE A 132 10.30 -5.97 8.82
N ARG A 133 9.43 -6.57 9.63
CA ARG A 133 9.82 -7.30 10.85
C ARG A 133 10.72 -8.49 10.54
N TYR A 134 10.42 -9.22 9.47
CA TYR A 134 11.26 -10.33 9.03
C TYR A 134 12.69 -9.87 8.74
N VAL A 135 12.84 -8.74 8.03
CA VAL A 135 14.16 -8.13 7.78
C VAL A 135 14.81 -7.61 9.06
N ASP A 136 14.05 -6.95 9.95
CA ASP A 136 14.55 -6.43 11.24
C ASP A 136 15.06 -7.55 12.15
N ASN A 137 14.39 -8.71 12.13
CA ASN A 137 14.76 -9.90 12.89
C ASN A 137 15.93 -10.66 12.25
N GLY A 138 16.56 -10.11 11.21
CA GLY A 138 17.65 -10.77 10.49
C GLY A 138 17.18 -11.98 9.69
N PHE A 139 16.08 -11.81 8.94
CA PHE A 139 15.48 -12.81 8.06
C PHE A 139 14.95 -14.04 8.80
N ARG A 140 14.31 -13.80 9.94
CA ARG A 140 13.64 -14.81 10.77
C ARG A 140 12.22 -14.40 11.06
N THR A 141 11.32 -15.37 11.16
CA THR A 141 9.98 -15.14 11.70
C THR A 141 10.09 -14.63 13.14
N GLU A 142 9.02 -14.01 13.62
CA GLU A 142 8.99 -13.50 14.99
C GLU A 142 9.13 -14.63 16.03
N GLY A 143 8.61 -15.83 15.73
CA GLY A 143 8.79 -17.03 16.56
C GLY A 143 10.23 -17.54 16.58
N GLU A 144 10.85 -17.73 15.41
CA GLU A 144 12.26 -18.14 15.31
C GLU A 144 13.18 -17.14 16.02
N PHE A 145 12.94 -15.84 15.86
CA PHE A 145 13.73 -14.81 16.53
C PHE A 145 13.59 -14.86 18.05
N ALA A 146 12.39 -15.13 18.57
CA ALA A 146 12.14 -15.28 19.99
C ALA A 146 12.83 -16.51 20.59
N GLU A 147 12.84 -17.63 19.85
CA GLU A 147 13.48 -18.87 20.29
C GLU A 147 15.01 -18.78 20.26
N GLU A 148 15.58 -18.22 19.18
CA GLU A 148 17.03 -18.14 18.98
C GLU A 148 17.69 -16.99 19.76
N TYR A 149 17.00 -15.85 19.91
CA TYR A 149 17.55 -14.67 20.57
C TYR A 149 16.53 -13.95 21.48
N PRO A 150 16.19 -14.55 22.65
CA PRO A 150 15.19 -14.02 23.57
C PRO A 150 15.45 -12.57 24.02
N GLU A 151 16.71 -12.20 24.31
CA GLU A 151 17.07 -10.85 24.75
C GLU A 151 16.77 -9.80 23.65
N GLY A 152 17.08 -10.12 22.39
CA GLY A 152 16.76 -9.25 21.27
C GLY A 152 15.26 -9.17 21.01
N PHE A 153 14.54 -10.26 21.20
CA PHE A 153 13.08 -10.27 21.11
C PHE A 153 12.46 -9.37 22.19
N GLU A 154 12.92 -9.45 23.44
CA GLU A 154 12.46 -8.57 24.52
C GLU A 154 12.74 -7.09 24.21
N ALA A 155 13.94 -6.77 23.71
CA ALA A 155 14.27 -5.41 23.29
C ALA A 155 13.38 -4.92 22.15
N MET A 156 13.17 -5.74 21.12
CA MET A 156 12.26 -5.44 20.01
C MET A 156 10.82 -5.20 20.51
N MET A 157 10.33 -6.00 21.45
CA MET A 157 8.99 -5.83 22.01
C MET A 157 8.84 -4.50 22.76
N LYS A 158 9.87 -4.05 23.47
CA LYS A 158 9.88 -2.71 24.10
C LYS A 158 9.85 -1.59 23.05
N GLU A 159 10.62 -1.72 21.98
CA GLU A 159 10.61 -0.73 20.88
C GLU A 159 9.26 -0.66 20.14
N LYS A 160 8.49 -1.74 20.09
CA LYS A 160 7.17 -1.77 19.43
C LYS A 160 6.19 -0.76 20.05
N GLU A 161 6.31 -0.45 21.34
CA GLU A 161 5.41 0.49 22.03
C GLU A 161 5.43 1.89 21.41
N ASP A 162 6.61 2.36 20.99
CA ASP A 162 6.80 3.69 20.40
C ASP A 162 6.98 3.68 18.87
N ARG A 163 7.06 2.51 18.24
CA ARG A 163 7.33 2.39 16.79
C ARG A 163 6.30 3.12 15.91
N TRP A 164 5.06 3.25 16.37
CA TRP A 164 4.03 4.02 15.66
C TRP A 164 4.41 5.50 15.50
N ARG A 165 5.11 6.10 16.48
CA ARG A 165 5.54 7.51 16.43
C ARG A 165 6.55 7.72 15.31
N MET A 166 7.50 6.79 15.18
CA MET A 166 8.44 6.78 14.06
C MET A 166 7.68 6.67 12.74
N GLY A 167 6.75 5.72 12.63
CA GLY A 167 5.94 5.52 11.42
C GLY A 167 5.15 6.77 11.01
N VAL A 168 4.50 7.45 11.96
CA VAL A 168 3.79 8.71 11.74
C VAL A 168 4.76 9.83 11.33
N GLY A 169 5.93 9.92 11.97
CA GLY A 169 6.95 10.93 11.66
C GLY A 169 7.59 10.80 10.27
N LEU A 170 7.38 9.68 9.57
CA LEU A 170 7.80 9.51 8.19
C LEU A 170 6.80 10.11 7.18
N TRP A 171 5.57 10.39 7.58
CA TRP A 171 4.60 11.02 6.67
C TRP A 171 4.94 12.50 6.46
N SER A 172 4.73 12.98 5.25
CA SER A 172 4.94 14.39 4.95
C SER A 172 3.96 15.26 5.72
N THR A 173 4.46 16.36 6.26
CA THR A 173 3.59 17.41 6.83
C THR A 173 2.97 18.24 5.70
N LEU A 174 1.91 18.98 6.01
CA LEU A 174 1.31 19.90 5.04
C LEU A 174 2.32 20.96 4.57
N GLU A 175 3.17 21.44 5.47
CA GLU A 175 4.24 22.40 5.14
C GLU A 175 5.24 21.80 4.16
N GLU A 176 5.69 20.56 4.38
CA GLU A 176 6.60 19.87 3.45
C GLU A 176 5.98 19.67 2.06
N LEU A 177 4.68 19.41 1.97
CA LEU A 177 3.97 19.25 0.69
C LEU A 177 3.76 20.59 -0.05
N LEU A 178 3.62 21.69 0.69
CA LEU A 178 3.44 23.02 0.11
C LEU A 178 4.77 23.72 -0.21
N THR A 179 5.88 23.21 0.32
CA THR A 179 7.22 23.73 0.04
C THR A 179 7.58 23.43 -1.42
N PRO A 180 7.86 24.45 -2.25
CA PRO A 180 8.26 24.24 -3.64
C PRO A 180 9.49 23.34 -3.69
N ALA A 181 9.46 22.33 -4.57
CA ALA A 181 10.64 21.53 -4.84
C ALA A 181 11.78 22.45 -5.30
N GLU A 182 12.99 22.25 -4.77
CA GLU A 182 14.16 22.93 -5.29
C GLU A 182 14.30 22.62 -6.79
N PRO A 183 14.70 23.60 -7.63
CA PRO A 183 14.93 23.34 -9.03
C PRO A 183 15.93 22.19 -9.17
N VAL A 184 15.55 21.13 -9.87
CA VAL A 184 16.51 20.08 -10.23
C VAL A 184 17.54 20.75 -11.13
N GLU A 185 18.77 20.92 -10.64
CA GLU A 185 19.89 21.37 -11.47
C GLU A 185 19.95 20.47 -12.69
N LYS A 186 19.80 21.08 -13.87
CA LYS A 186 19.97 20.37 -15.13
C LYS A 186 21.44 19.94 -15.21
N LYS A 187 21.70 18.65 -14.99
CA LYS A 187 22.97 18.02 -15.36
C LYS A 187 23.12 17.97 -16.88
#